data_AF-A0A0L9UPD8-F1
#
_entry.id   AF-A0A0L9UPD8-F1
#
_cell.length_a   1.000
_cell.length_b   1.000
_cell.length_c   1.000
_cell.angle_alpha   90.00
_cell.angle_beta   90.00
_cell.angle_gamma   90.00
#
_symmetry.space_group_name_H-M   'P 1'
#
loop_
_entity.id
_entity.type
_entity.pdbx_description
1 polymer ?
#
loop_
_entity_poly.entity_id
_entity_poly.type
_entity_poly.pdbx_seq_one_letter_code
_entity_poly.pdbx_strand_id
1 'polypeptide(L)'
;MVMDFESNYDIAASALFIHTHNFNRVALQFPDNLLKDSTRVVTALRKRLQSLKKIDVSESGYEADVGLFVMADTAYGSCCVDEVGASHINVDCVIHYGHTCFSPTTTLPSFFVFGKASICVADCVESMSKYALTNSKPVMVLFGLEYAHSMQQIKEALLESSMSCRIDPKPEVHFADVPSSVMFPSKDIKKIKGLQELACGCNGESGTTYSIGGLTWKLPQGQSMDDYLLFWIGLDDSAFANVVLTFNTCEIG
;
A
#
# COMPACT_ATOMS: atom_id res chain seq x y z
N MET A 1 3.83 -3.44 -20.94
CA MET A 1 4.97 -4.33 -20.62
C MET A 1 4.50 -5.21 -19.47
N VAL A 2 4.52 -6.54 -19.60
CA VAL A 2 4.08 -7.43 -18.51
C VAL A 2 5.05 -7.23 -17.35
N MET A 3 4.55 -6.77 -16.20
CA MET A 3 5.39 -6.61 -15.01
C MET A 3 5.94 -7.97 -14.59
N ASP A 4 7.21 -7.99 -14.20
CA ASP A 4 7.86 -9.19 -13.71
C ASP A 4 7.13 -9.75 -12.48
N PHE A 5 6.99 -11.08 -12.41
CA PHE A 5 6.23 -11.75 -11.34
C PHE A 5 6.82 -11.45 -9.97
N GLU A 6 8.14 -11.45 -9.82
CA GLU A 6 8.77 -11.15 -8.53
C GLU A 6 8.55 -9.69 -8.12
N SER A 7 8.51 -8.77 -9.09
CA SER A 7 8.16 -7.37 -8.85
C SER A 7 6.70 -7.21 -8.43
N ASN A 8 5.75 -7.91 -9.07
CA ASN A 8 4.33 -7.83 -8.70
C ASN A 8 4.06 -8.31 -7.27
N TYR A 9 4.83 -9.30 -6.80
CA TYR A 9 4.72 -9.85 -5.45
C TYR A 9 5.72 -9.24 -4.44
N ASP A 10 6.41 -8.16 -4.81
CA ASP A 10 7.42 -7.47 -4.00
C ASP A 10 8.37 -8.43 -3.25
N ILE A 11 8.84 -9.46 -3.96
CA ILE A 11 9.66 -10.53 -3.38
C ILE A 11 10.94 -9.97 -2.77
N ALA A 12 11.56 -9.00 -3.44
CA ALA A 12 12.79 -8.37 -2.96
C ALA A 12 12.57 -7.58 -1.66
N ALA A 13 11.49 -6.79 -1.57
CA ALA A 13 11.17 -6.00 -0.38
C ALA A 13 10.73 -6.89 0.79
N SER A 14 9.91 -7.92 0.50
CA SER A 14 9.50 -8.92 1.48
C SER A 14 10.70 -9.66 2.07
N ALA A 15 11.64 -10.10 1.23
CA ALA A 15 12.87 -10.76 1.68
C ALA A 15 13.75 -9.84 2.54
N LEU A 16 13.87 -8.57 2.16
CA LEU A 16 14.63 -7.58 2.92
C LEU A 16 13.98 -7.33 4.29
N PHE A 17 12.65 -7.21 4.35
CA PHE A 17 11.91 -7.05 5.61
C PHE A 17 12.14 -8.23 6.55
N ILE A 18 12.01 -9.47 6.04
CA ILE A 18 12.25 -10.70 6.81
C ILE A 18 13.70 -10.73 7.32
N HIS A 19 14.65 -10.45 6.43
CA HIS A 19 16.06 -10.55 6.75
C HIS A 19 16.54 -9.50 7.76
N THR A 20 16.17 -8.24 7.57
CA THR A 20 16.61 -7.13 8.44
C THR A 20 16.11 -7.26 9.88
N HIS A 21 15.01 -8.00 10.09
CA HIS A 21 14.44 -8.23 11.42
C HIS A 21 14.77 -9.63 11.98
N ASN A 22 15.57 -10.44 11.28
CA ASN A 22 15.93 -11.81 11.67
C ASN A 22 14.72 -12.72 11.95
N PHE A 23 13.65 -12.57 11.17
CA PHE A 23 12.47 -13.42 11.28
C PHE A 23 12.75 -14.82 10.71
N ASN A 24 12.42 -15.85 11.48
CA ASN A 24 12.71 -17.25 11.16
C ASN A 24 11.46 -18.03 10.78
N ARG A 25 10.27 -17.59 11.20
CA ARG A 25 8.98 -18.21 10.89
C ARG A 25 8.06 -17.13 10.35
N VAL A 26 7.69 -17.24 9.07
CA VAL A 26 6.95 -16.19 8.36
C VAL A 26 5.67 -16.79 7.79
N ALA A 27 4.54 -16.19 8.12
CA ALA A 27 3.28 -16.52 7.47
C ALA A 27 3.13 -15.73 6.17
N LEU A 28 2.67 -16.38 5.11
CA LEU A 28 2.32 -15.78 3.83
C LEU A 28 0.80 -15.90 3.68
N GLN A 29 0.11 -14.80 3.91
CA GLN A 29 -1.35 -14.75 3.93
C GLN A 29 -1.86 -14.28 2.55
N PHE A 30 -2.63 -15.14 1.88
CA PHE A 30 -3.16 -14.89 0.55
C PHE A 30 -4.70 -14.86 0.53
N PRO A 31 -5.31 -13.93 -0.22
CA PRO A 31 -6.70 -14.05 -0.60
C PRO A 31 -6.88 -15.16 -1.63
N ASP A 32 -8.11 -15.68 -1.73
CA ASP A 32 -8.46 -16.83 -2.58
C ASP A 32 -7.99 -16.69 -4.03
N ASN A 33 -8.10 -15.48 -4.60
CA ASN A 33 -7.72 -15.21 -5.99
C ASN A 33 -6.20 -15.27 -6.23
N LEU A 34 -5.38 -15.07 -5.19
CA LEU A 34 -3.91 -15.12 -5.25
C LEU A 34 -3.33 -16.43 -4.72
N LEU A 35 -4.12 -17.27 -4.03
CA LEU A 35 -3.65 -18.52 -3.44
C LEU A 35 -3.01 -19.47 -4.46
N LYS A 36 -3.46 -19.43 -5.72
CA LYS A 36 -2.88 -20.20 -6.84
C LYS A 36 -1.40 -19.90 -7.11
N ASP A 37 -0.93 -18.69 -6.78
CA ASP A 37 0.45 -18.25 -6.98
C ASP A 37 1.36 -18.53 -5.78
N SER A 38 0.80 -18.98 -4.65
CA SER A 38 1.51 -19.20 -3.38
C SER A 38 2.79 -20.02 -3.52
N THR A 39 2.76 -21.13 -4.28
CA THR A 39 3.92 -22.00 -4.50
C THR A 39 5.06 -21.29 -5.22
N ARG A 40 4.74 -20.45 -6.21
CA ARG A 40 5.71 -19.64 -6.97
C ARG A 40 6.29 -18.54 -6.09
N VAL A 41 5.45 -17.86 -5.30
CA VAL A 41 5.88 -16.85 -4.32
C VAL A 41 6.83 -17.46 -3.28
N VAL A 42 6.48 -18.59 -2.67
CA VAL A 42 7.34 -19.31 -1.71
C VAL A 42 8.69 -19.64 -2.33
N THR A 43 8.70 -20.13 -3.58
CA THR A 43 9.94 -20.50 -4.28
C THR A 43 10.82 -19.28 -4.54
N ALA A 44 10.25 -18.19 -5.07
CA ALA A 44 10.97 -16.94 -5.33
C ALA A 44 11.51 -16.32 -4.04
N LEU A 45 10.68 -16.24 -3.00
CA LEU A 45 11.05 -15.68 -1.70
C LEU A 45 12.16 -16.49 -1.03
N ARG A 46 12.08 -17.83 -1.05
CA ARG A 46 13.14 -18.69 -0.52
C ARG A 46 14.46 -18.47 -1.24
N LYS A 47 14.45 -18.41 -2.58
CA LYS A 47 15.66 -18.13 -3.39
C LYS A 47 16.25 -16.76 -3.04
N ARG A 48 15.42 -15.74 -2.86
CA ARG A 48 15.87 -14.39 -2.52
C ARG A 48 16.47 -14.32 -1.12
N LEU A 49 15.84 -14.95 -0.13
CA LEU A 49 16.35 -15.04 1.24
C LEU A 49 17.72 -15.76 1.29
N GLN A 50 17.87 -16.87 0.57
CA GLN A 50 19.16 -17.56 0.45
C GLN A 50 20.24 -16.70 -0.20
N SER A 51 19.88 -15.85 -1.17
CA SER A 51 20.81 -14.91 -1.79
C SER A 51 21.27 -13.83 -0.81
N LEU A 52 20.39 -13.34 0.07
CA LEU A 52 20.74 -12.33 1.07
C LEU A 52 21.67 -12.90 2.15
N LYS A 53 21.40 -14.11 2.64
CA LYS A 53 22.26 -14.79 3.62
C LYS A 53 23.71 -14.99 3.15
N LYS A 54 23.92 -15.21 1.85
CA LYS A 54 25.28 -15.34 1.27
C LYS A 54 26.08 -14.03 1.28
N ILE A 55 25.42 -12.89 1.40
CA ILE A 55 26.07 -11.58 1.47
C ILE A 55 26.63 -11.35 2.88
N ASP A 56 25.92 -11.80 3.91
CA ASP A 56 26.26 -11.54 5.31
C ASP A 56 27.29 -12.53 5.89
N VAL A 57 27.44 -13.72 5.31
CA VAL A 57 28.29 -14.79 5.88
C VAL A 57 29.48 -15.13 4.98
N SER A 58 30.63 -14.53 5.30
CA SER A 58 31.95 -15.16 5.15
C SER A 58 32.20 -16.09 6.34
N GLU A 59 32.13 -17.40 6.08
CA GLU A 59 32.53 -18.52 6.95
C GLU A 59 31.63 -18.93 8.15
N SER A 60 31.15 -20.18 8.04
CA SER A 60 30.92 -21.15 9.12
C SER A 60 29.85 -20.85 10.20
N GLY A 61 28.59 -21.06 9.83
CA GLY A 61 27.51 -21.34 10.78
C GLY A 61 26.34 -22.02 10.08
N TYR A 62 25.83 -23.14 10.63
CA TYR A 62 24.56 -23.73 10.19
C TYR A 62 23.41 -22.88 10.74
N GLU A 63 23.08 -21.76 10.09
CA GLU A 63 21.83 -21.06 10.37
C GLU A 63 20.66 -21.79 9.73
N ALA A 64 19.58 -21.97 10.50
CA ALA A 64 18.35 -22.59 10.02
C ALA A 64 17.71 -21.77 8.88
N ASP A 65 17.14 -22.47 7.89
CA ASP A 65 16.35 -21.82 6.85
C ASP A 65 15.09 -21.17 7.42
N VAL A 66 14.69 -20.02 6.86
CA VAL A 66 13.43 -19.35 7.22
C VAL A 66 12.25 -20.26 6.84
N GLY A 67 11.44 -20.62 7.82
CA GLY A 67 10.20 -21.35 7.63
C GLY A 67 9.12 -20.44 7.04
N LEU A 68 8.65 -20.77 5.84
CA LEU A 68 7.56 -20.06 5.16
C LEU A 68 6.27 -20.89 5.24
N PHE A 69 5.20 -20.32 5.78
CA PHE A 69 3.92 -20.99 6.00
C PHE A 69 2.82 -20.29 5.20
N VAL A 70 2.19 -21.00 4.26
CA VAL A 70 1.09 -20.44 3.46
C VAL A 70 -0.21 -20.50 4.25
N MET A 71 -0.90 -19.38 4.33
CA MET A 71 -2.23 -19.25 4.92
C MET A 71 -3.18 -18.68 3.86
N ALA A 72 -4.41 -19.18 3.85
CA ALA A 72 -5.50 -18.56 3.10
C ALA A 72 -6.28 -17.62 4.02
N ASP A 73 -6.77 -16.52 3.47
CA ASP A 73 -7.65 -15.60 4.18
C ASP A 73 -8.95 -16.27 4.63
N THR A 74 -9.58 -15.67 5.63
CA THR A 74 -10.95 -16.05 6.00
C THR A 74 -11.95 -15.47 4.98
N ALA A 75 -13.02 -16.20 4.72
CA ALA A 75 -14.05 -15.85 3.72
C ALA A 75 -14.71 -14.46 3.91
N TYR A 76 -14.57 -13.85 5.10
CA TYR A 76 -15.15 -12.55 5.45
C TYR A 76 -14.11 -11.54 5.97
N GLY A 77 -12.82 -11.83 5.85
CA GLY A 77 -11.74 -11.05 6.47
C GLY A 77 -10.48 -10.94 5.62
N SER A 78 -10.59 -11.00 4.29
CA SER A 78 -9.43 -10.96 3.38
C SER A 78 -8.65 -9.63 3.38
N CYS A 79 -9.21 -8.58 3.96
CA CYS A 79 -8.55 -7.29 4.08
C CYS A 79 -7.73 -7.12 5.37
N CYS A 80 -7.79 -8.08 6.30
CA CYS A 80 -7.15 -7.99 7.62
C CYS A 80 -6.07 -9.06 7.77
N VAL A 81 -5.04 -8.74 8.56
CA VAL A 81 -4.06 -9.74 9.00
C VAL A 81 -4.72 -10.72 9.97
N ASP A 82 -4.64 -12.03 9.69
CA ASP A 82 -5.16 -13.06 10.59
C ASP A 82 -4.14 -13.42 11.68
N GLU A 83 -4.09 -12.58 12.73
CA GLU A 83 -3.21 -12.80 13.88
C GLU A 83 -3.54 -14.10 14.65
N VAL A 84 -4.81 -14.54 14.63
CA VAL A 84 -5.23 -15.77 15.32
C VAL A 84 -4.71 -16.98 14.58
N GLY A 85 -4.94 -17.07 13.26
CA GLY A 85 -4.40 -18.12 12.40
C GLY A 85 -2.87 -18.17 12.47
N ALA A 86 -2.22 -17.01 12.39
CA ALA A 86 -0.77 -16.89 12.53
C ALA A 86 -0.25 -17.34 13.90
N SER A 87 -0.99 -17.09 14.99
CA SER A 87 -0.58 -17.50 16.35
C SER A 87 -0.49 -19.02 16.51
N HIS A 88 -1.36 -19.78 15.82
CA HIS A 88 -1.37 -21.25 15.89
C HIS A 88 -0.11 -21.89 15.28
N ILE A 89 0.53 -21.20 14.33
CA ILE A 89 1.81 -21.61 13.72
C ILE A 89 3.01 -20.88 14.32
N ASN A 90 2.81 -20.05 15.35
CA ASN A 90 3.85 -19.37 16.12
C ASN A 90 4.88 -18.68 15.21
N VAL A 91 4.39 -17.85 14.28
CA VAL A 91 5.23 -17.06 13.36
C VAL A 91 5.70 -15.76 14.00
N ASP A 92 6.79 -15.22 13.47
CA ASP A 92 7.40 -13.96 13.90
C ASP A 92 6.79 -12.75 13.17
N CYS A 93 6.30 -12.94 11.94
CA CYS A 93 5.61 -11.92 11.15
C CYS A 93 4.67 -12.50 10.10
N VAL A 94 3.83 -11.62 9.53
CA VAL A 94 2.93 -11.95 8.42
C VAL A 94 3.29 -11.11 7.18
N ILE A 95 3.39 -11.75 6.02
CA ILE A 95 3.36 -11.07 4.72
C ILE A 95 1.94 -11.21 4.18
N HIS A 96 1.21 -10.10 4.11
CA HIS A 96 -0.19 -10.04 3.67
C HIS A 96 -0.25 -9.60 2.20
N TYR A 97 -0.82 -10.43 1.34
CA TYR A 97 -0.91 -10.18 -0.09
C TYR A 97 -2.30 -9.66 -0.49
N GLY A 98 -2.33 -8.72 -1.44
CA GLY A 98 -3.57 -8.19 -2.00
C GLY A 98 -4.15 -7.03 -1.21
N HIS A 99 -5.48 -6.96 -1.18
CA HIS A 99 -6.21 -5.84 -0.58
C HIS A 99 -6.02 -5.82 0.95
N THR A 100 -5.88 -4.62 1.52
CA THR A 100 -5.76 -4.43 2.97
C THR A 100 -6.56 -3.21 3.43
N CYS A 101 -7.21 -3.34 4.57
CA CYS A 101 -7.89 -2.24 5.23
C CYS A 101 -6.99 -1.49 6.22
N PHE A 102 -5.74 -1.93 6.40
CA PHE A 102 -4.80 -1.38 7.40
C PHE A 102 -5.34 -1.38 8.84
N SER A 103 -6.18 -2.36 9.19
CA SER A 103 -6.55 -2.60 10.59
C SER A 103 -5.29 -2.80 11.44
N PRO A 104 -5.12 -2.07 12.56
CA PRO A 104 -3.91 -2.16 13.37
C PRO A 104 -3.65 -3.57 13.89
N THR A 105 -2.42 -4.06 13.75
CA THR A 105 -2.00 -5.31 14.39
C THR A 105 -1.70 -5.11 15.87
N THR A 106 -1.91 -6.17 16.64
CA THR A 106 -1.80 -6.15 18.12
C THR A 106 -0.61 -6.93 18.65
N THR A 107 -0.15 -7.93 17.90
CA THR A 107 0.87 -8.90 18.31
C THR A 107 1.95 -9.12 17.26
N LEU A 108 1.60 -9.12 15.96
CA LEU A 108 2.53 -9.48 14.90
C LEU A 108 2.90 -8.28 14.00
N PRO A 109 4.20 -8.08 13.73
CA PRO A 109 4.64 -7.27 12.60
C PRO A 109 4.08 -7.82 11.30
N SER A 110 3.71 -6.93 10.39
CA SER A 110 3.13 -7.28 9.09
C SER A 110 3.74 -6.46 7.97
N PHE A 111 3.93 -7.09 6.83
CA PHE A 111 4.35 -6.46 5.58
C PHE A 111 3.25 -6.67 4.53
N PHE A 112 2.81 -5.60 3.89
CA PHE A 112 1.72 -5.64 2.90
C PHE A 112 2.27 -5.57 1.48
N VAL A 113 1.77 -6.46 0.61
CA VAL A 113 2.10 -6.53 -0.81
C VAL A 113 0.82 -6.30 -1.62
N PHE A 114 0.67 -5.12 -2.23
CA PHE A 114 -0.58 -4.73 -2.89
C PHE A 114 -0.76 -5.28 -4.31
N GLY A 115 0.33 -5.76 -4.93
CA GLY A 115 0.35 -6.00 -6.37
C GLY A 115 0.71 -4.73 -7.15
N LYS A 116 0.96 -4.91 -8.44
CA LYS A 116 1.31 -3.82 -9.35
C LYS A 116 0.49 -3.94 -10.63
N ALA A 117 -0.74 -3.41 -10.58
CA ALA A 117 -1.64 -3.45 -11.71
C ALA A 117 -1.17 -2.50 -12.83
N SER A 118 -1.23 -2.98 -14.07
CA SER A 118 -0.88 -2.18 -15.24
C SER A 118 -1.79 -0.95 -15.37
N ILE A 119 -1.19 0.23 -15.53
CA ILE A 119 -1.90 1.46 -15.86
C ILE A 119 -1.15 2.26 -16.93
N CYS A 120 -1.89 2.85 -17.88
CA CYS A 120 -1.34 3.79 -18.83
C CYS A 120 -1.30 5.19 -18.19
N VAL A 121 -0.10 5.65 -17.81
CA VAL A 121 0.09 6.95 -17.15
C VAL A 121 -0.41 8.10 -18.01
N ALA A 122 -0.15 8.07 -19.32
CA ALA A 122 -0.59 9.12 -20.25
C ALA A 122 -2.12 9.23 -20.31
N ASP A 123 -2.83 8.11 -20.52
CA ASP A 123 -4.29 8.11 -20.60
C ASP A 123 -4.94 8.52 -19.27
N CYS A 124 -4.35 8.12 -18.15
CA CYS A 124 -4.79 8.50 -16.81
C CYS A 124 -4.66 10.02 -16.59
N VAL A 125 -3.51 10.60 -16.94
CA VAL A 125 -3.27 12.04 -16.81
C VAL A 125 -4.18 12.83 -17.74
N GLU A 126 -4.40 12.38 -18.98
CA GLU A 126 -5.32 13.03 -19.91
C GLU A 126 -6.76 13.04 -19.38
N SER A 127 -7.25 11.88 -18.92
CA SER A 127 -8.60 11.73 -18.37
C SER A 127 -8.81 12.61 -17.14
N MET A 128 -7.84 12.59 -16.21
CA MET A 128 -7.85 13.42 -15.01
C MET A 128 -7.79 14.92 -15.34
N SER A 129 -6.94 15.32 -16.29
CA SER A 129 -6.84 16.72 -16.71
C SER A 129 -8.14 17.22 -17.33
N LYS A 130 -8.78 16.39 -18.16
CA LYS A 130 -10.09 16.70 -18.75
C LYS A 130 -11.18 16.81 -17.67
N TYR A 131 -11.19 15.89 -16.71
CA TYR A 131 -12.13 15.92 -15.60
C TYR A 131 -11.93 17.18 -14.73
N ALA A 132 -10.69 17.53 -14.42
CA ALA A 132 -10.36 18.71 -13.63
C ALA A 132 -10.68 20.02 -14.36
N LEU A 133 -10.55 20.08 -15.70
CA LEU A 133 -10.88 21.27 -16.50
C LEU A 133 -12.38 21.48 -16.71
N THR A 134 -13.16 20.39 -16.68
CA THR A 134 -14.62 20.46 -16.88
C THR A 134 -15.37 20.94 -15.64
N ASN A 135 -14.70 20.99 -14.49
CA ASN A 135 -15.30 21.32 -13.22
C ASN A 135 -14.52 22.43 -12.50
N SER A 136 -15.18 23.19 -11.63
CA SER A 136 -14.58 24.37 -10.96
C SER A 136 -14.06 24.10 -9.54
N LYS A 137 -14.13 22.85 -9.07
CA LYS A 137 -13.71 22.43 -7.73
C LYS A 137 -12.35 21.73 -7.78
N PRO A 138 -11.58 21.75 -6.67
CA PRO A 138 -10.38 20.94 -6.56
C PRO A 138 -10.72 19.44 -6.67
N VAL A 139 -9.79 18.65 -7.19
CA VAL A 139 -9.94 17.19 -7.38
C VAL A 139 -9.15 16.45 -6.30
N MET A 140 -9.79 15.47 -5.66
CA MET A 140 -9.18 14.49 -4.77
C MET A 140 -9.10 13.14 -5.48
N VAL A 141 -7.89 12.66 -5.69
CA VAL A 141 -7.61 11.40 -6.38
C VAL A 141 -7.49 10.27 -5.35
N LEU A 142 -8.37 9.28 -5.48
CA LEU A 142 -8.35 8.03 -4.74
C LEU A 142 -8.01 6.88 -5.70
N PHE A 143 -7.42 5.80 -5.20
CA PHE A 143 -6.97 4.71 -6.07
C PHE A 143 -6.95 3.34 -5.38
N GLY A 144 -7.10 2.28 -6.17
CA GLY A 144 -6.85 0.91 -5.71
C GLY A 144 -5.37 0.73 -5.32
N LEU A 145 -5.10 0.06 -4.20
CA LEU A 145 -3.73 -0.10 -3.65
C LEU A 145 -2.75 -0.73 -4.65
N GLU A 146 -3.24 -1.57 -5.57
CA GLU A 146 -2.48 -2.18 -6.65
C GLU A 146 -1.87 -1.15 -7.64
N TYR A 147 -2.37 0.09 -7.66
CA TYR A 147 -1.85 1.20 -8.46
C TYR A 147 -0.89 2.12 -7.70
N ALA A 148 -0.66 1.90 -6.39
CA ALA A 148 0.20 2.73 -5.55
C ALA A 148 1.61 2.92 -6.16
N HIS A 149 2.15 1.88 -6.80
CA HIS A 149 3.47 1.89 -7.43
C HIS A 149 3.59 2.88 -8.61
N SER A 150 2.48 3.27 -9.25
CA SER A 150 2.45 4.20 -10.39
C SER A 150 2.08 5.63 -9.97
N MET A 151 1.62 5.84 -8.73
CA MET A 151 1.12 7.16 -8.30
C MET A 151 2.19 8.24 -8.37
N GLN A 152 3.45 7.93 -8.06
CA GLN A 152 4.53 8.91 -8.20
C GLN A 152 4.69 9.37 -9.66
N GLN A 153 4.68 8.43 -10.61
CA GLN A 153 4.80 8.73 -12.04
C GLN A 153 3.61 9.54 -12.56
N ILE A 154 2.40 9.24 -12.07
CA ILE A 154 1.17 9.98 -12.42
C ILE A 154 1.23 11.41 -11.86
N LYS A 155 1.66 11.59 -10.61
CA LYS A 155 1.85 12.91 -9.99
C LYS A 155 2.85 13.75 -10.81
N GLU A 156 4.00 13.17 -11.16
CA GLU A 156 5.04 13.83 -11.96
C GLU A 156 4.53 14.21 -13.37
N ALA A 157 3.91 13.27 -14.08
CA ALA A 157 3.39 13.51 -15.42
C ALA A 157 2.24 14.53 -15.44
N LEU A 158 1.39 14.56 -14.41
CA LEU A 158 0.35 15.59 -14.27
C LEU A 158 0.96 16.98 -14.07
N LEU A 159 1.99 17.09 -13.21
CA LEU A 159 2.70 18.35 -12.99
C LEU A 159 3.33 18.87 -14.29
N GLU A 160 4.01 18.01 -15.05
CA GLU A 160 4.59 18.35 -16.35
C GLU A 160 3.53 18.83 -17.35
N SER A 161 2.40 18.12 -17.45
CA SER A 161 1.28 18.51 -18.32
C SER A 161 0.72 19.89 -17.94
N SER A 162 0.58 20.15 -16.63
CA SER A 162 0.10 21.44 -16.11
C SER A 162 1.04 22.61 -16.43
N MET A 163 2.35 22.37 -16.58
CA MET A 163 3.33 23.40 -16.94
C MET A 163 3.24 23.80 -18.41
N SER A 164 2.78 22.87 -19.26
CA SER A 164 2.61 23.11 -20.71
C SER A 164 1.33 23.90 -21.04
N CYS A 165 0.30 23.83 -20.19
CA CYS A 165 -0.97 24.54 -20.35
C CYS A 165 -0.93 25.94 -19.72
N ARG A 166 -1.23 26.99 -20.50
CA ARG A 166 -1.34 28.40 -20.05
C ARG A 166 -2.75 28.75 -19.54
N ILE A 167 -3.44 27.81 -18.89
CA ILE A 167 -4.81 28.04 -18.41
C ILE A 167 -4.71 28.39 -16.93
N ASP A 168 -5.09 29.63 -16.60
CA ASP A 168 -5.26 30.10 -15.23
C ASP A 168 -6.76 30.26 -14.92
N PRO A 169 -7.24 29.80 -13.74
CA PRO A 169 -6.48 29.12 -12.70
C PRO A 169 -6.22 27.65 -13.05
N LYS A 170 -5.05 27.13 -12.64
CA LYS A 170 -4.73 25.71 -12.76
C LYS A 170 -5.65 24.90 -11.83
N PRO A 171 -6.19 23.75 -12.30
CA PRO A 171 -6.95 22.88 -11.42
C PRO A 171 -6.05 22.36 -10.29
N GLU A 172 -6.54 22.49 -9.06
CA GLU A 172 -5.88 22.01 -7.87
C GLU A 172 -6.19 20.51 -7.69
N VAL A 173 -5.16 19.67 -7.74
CA VAL A 173 -5.30 18.20 -7.65
C VAL A 173 -4.53 17.69 -6.43
N HIS A 174 -5.25 16.98 -5.58
CA HIS A 174 -4.75 16.31 -4.38
C HIS A 174 -4.79 14.81 -4.60
N PHE A 175 -3.82 14.11 -4.02
CA PHE A 175 -3.76 12.66 -4.08
C PHE A 175 -3.80 12.11 -2.67
N ALA A 176 -4.56 11.04 -2.48
CA ALA A 176 -4.35 10.22 -1.32
C ALA A 176 -2.97 9.56 -1.35
N ASP A 177 -2.52 9.11 -0.19
CA ASP A 177 -1.31 8.33 -0.04
C ASP A 177 -1.65 7.00 0.63
N VAL A 178 -0.81 6.00 0.39
CA VAL A 178 -0.87 4.74 1.12
C VAL A 178 0.02 4.89 2.37
N PRO A 179 -0.41 4.42 3.55
CA PRO A 179 0.47 4.26 4.69
C PRO A 179 1.69 3.39 4.35
N SER A 180 2.63 3.29 5.29
CA SER A 180 3.78 2.39 5.13
C SER A 180 3.32 0.97 4.84
N SER A 181 3.95 0.29 3.87
CA SER A 181 3.77 -1.15 3.62
C SER A 181 4.20 -2.02 4.82
N VAL A 182 4.77 -1.44 5.87
CA VAL A 182 5.14 -2.11 7.10
C VAL A 182 4.26 -1.62 8.24
N MET A 183 3.71 -2.57 8.99
CA MET A 183 2.99 -2.30 10.24
C MET A 183 3.61 -3.08 11.38
N PHE A 184 3.98 -2.36 12.44
CA PHE A 184 4.36 -2.96 13.70
C PHE A 184 3.19 -2.92 14.68
N PRO A 185 3.12 -3.89 15.62
CA PRO A 185 2.08 -3.91 16.63
C PRO A 185 1.98 -2.59 17.39
N SER A 186 0.76 -2.21 17.76
CA SER A 186 0.47 -0.94 18.46
C SER A 186 1.27 -0.73 19.75
N LYS A 187 1.77 -1.81 20.38
CA LYS A 187 2.63 -1.76 21.56
C LYS A 187 4.06 -1.29 21.25
N ASP A 188 4.57 -1.62 20.06
CA ASP A 188 5.92 -1.25 19.62
C ASP A 188 5.99 0.15 19.03
N ILE A 189 4.87 0.66 18.47
CA ILE A 189 4.76 2.04 17.98
C ILE A 189 5.08 3.07 19.07
N LYS A 190 4.70 2.80 20.34
CA LYS A 190 5.05 3.68 21.47
C LYS A 190 6.55 3.71 21.77
N LYS A 191 7.27 2.63 21.45
CA LYS A 191 8.73 2.51 21.62
C LYS A 191 9.49 3.19 20.48
N ILE A 192 8.97 3.09 19.25
CA ILE A 192 9.50 3.74 18.04
C ILE A 192 9.30 5.26 18.10
N LYS A 193 8.14 5.75 18.57
CA LYS A 193 7.90 7.19 18.76
C LYS A 193 8.90 7.86 19.71
N GLY A 194 9.44 7.13 20.71
CA GLY A 194 10.50 7.65 21.59
C GLY A 194 11.87 7.84 20.93
N LEU A 195 12.08 7.26 19.73
CA LEU A 195 13.30 7.41 18.92
C LEU A 195 13.07 8.29 17.67
N GLN A 196 11.82 8.51 17.28
CA GLN A 196 11.44 9.28 16.09
C GLN A 196 11.11 10.76 16.37
N GLU A 197 11.20 11.23 17.62
CA GLU A 197 11.12 12.67 17.96
C GLU A 197 12.36 13.48 17.50
N LEU A 198 13.39 12.83 16.96
CA LEU A 198 14.59 13.50 16.43
C LEU A 198 14.68 13.58 14.89
N ALA A 199 13.70 13.04 14.14
CA ALA A 199 13.76 13.06 12.66
C ALA A 199 12.38 13.06 11.95
N CYS A 200 11.52 14.04 12.26
CA CYS A 200 10.57 14.64 11.31
C CYS A 200 10.16 15.99 11.92
N GLY A 201 10.86 17.04 11.49
CA GLY A 201 10.43 18.41 11.71
C GLY A 201 9.20 18.65 10.84
N CYS A 202 8.03 18.29 11.36
CA CYS A 202 6.77 18.49 10.68
C CYS A 202 5.94 19.40 11.61
N ASN A 203 6.18 20.71 11.51
CA ASN A 203 5.42 21.75 12.19
C ASN A 203 3.92 21.55 11.91
N GLY A 204 3.10 21.64 12.96
CA GLY A 204 1.69 21.29 12.92
C GLY A 204 0.87 22.11 11.92
N GLU A 205 0.33 21.43 10.91
CA GLU A 205 -0.82 21.92 10.15
C GLU A 205 -2.10 21.31 10.74
N SER A 206 -3.00 22.17 11.19
CA SER A 206 -4.27 21.83 11.85
C SER A 206 -5.32 21.36 10.82
N GLY A 207 -5.07 20.27 10.08
CA GLY A 207 -5.98 19.72 9.07
C GLY A 207 -6.82 18.53 9.55
N THR A 208 -7.93 18.25 8.87
CA THR A 208 -8.73 17.03 9.11
C THR A 208 -8.12 15.87 8.33
N THR A 209 -7.82 14.75 9.00
CA THR A 209 -7.30 13.54 8.37
C THR A 209 -8.43 12.60 8.00
N TYR A 210 -8.41 12.09 6.77
CA TYR A 210 -9.36 11.13 6.25
C TYR A 210 -8.63 9.82 5.92
N SER A 211 -9.37 8.72 5.92
CA SER A 211 -8.87 7.42 5.50
C SER A 211 -9.98 6.51 5.00
N ILE A 212 -9.72 5.78 3.92
CA ILE A 212 -10.64 4.77 3.38
C ILE A 212 -9.86 3.69 2.63
N GLY A 213 -10.18 2.41 2.86
CA GLY A 213 -9.61 1.31 2.06
C GLY A 213 -8.08 1.26 2.01
N GLY A 214 -7.41 1.67 3.10
CA GLY A 214 -5.95 1.75 3.15
C GLY A 214 -5.33 3.00 2.53
N LEU A 215 -6.14 3.96 2.07
CA LEU A 215 -5.70 5.30 1.68
C LEU A 215 -5.82 6.27 2.85
N THR A 216 -4.95 7.28 2.88
CA THR A 216 -5.04 8.41 3.82
C THR A 216 -4.70 9.72 3.13
N TRP A 217 -5.36 10.80 3.54
CA TRP A 217 -5.06 12.16 3.11
C TRP A 217 -5.43 13.16 4.20
N LYS A 218 -4.94 14.39 4.06
CA LYS A 218 -5.27 15.50 4.95
C LYS A 218 -5.83 16.64 4.14
N LEU A 219 -6.96 17.17 4.60
CA LEU A 219 -7.52 18.41 4.07
C LEU A 219 -7.16 19.58 4.98
N PRO A 220 -6.97 20.79 4.42
CA PRO A 220 -6.77 22.00 5.21
C PRO A 220 -7.91 22.27 6.20
N GLN A 221 -7.63 23.05 7.24
CA GLN A 221 -8.63 23.39 8.25
C GLN A 221 -9.85 24.08 7.62
N GLY A 222 -11.05 23.60 7.94
CA GLY A 222 -12.30 24.17 7.45
C GLY A 222 -12.75 23.66 6.08
N GLN A 223 -11.97 22.80 5.42
CA GLN A 223 -12.40 22.10 4.21
C GLN A 223 -12.92 20.70 4.51
N SER A 224 -13.83 20.23 3.67
CA SER A 224 -14.50 18.94 3.74
C SER A 224 -14.46 18.25 2.39
N MET A 225 -14.80 16.96 2.35
CA MET A 225 -14.86 16.21 1.08
C MET A 225 -15.91 16.76 0.11
N ASP A 226 -16.95 17.45 0.59
CA ASP A 226 -17.98 18.06 -0.26
C ASP A 226 -17.45 19.25 -1.10
N ASP A 227 -16.31 19.81 -0.69
CA ASP A 227 -15.61 20.88 -1.39
C ASP A 227 -14.78 20.35 -2.59
N TYR A 228 -14.60 19.03 -2.66
CA TYR A 228 -13.77 18.34 -3.65
C TYR A 228 -14.61 17.49 -4.61
N LEU A 229 -14.06 17.28 -5.80
CA LEU A 229 -14.49 16.23 -6.72
C LEU A 229 -13.65 15.00 -6.48
N LEU A 230 -14.23 13.82 -6.61
CA LEU A 230 -13.51 12.57 -6.49
C LEU A 230 -13.13 12.05 -7.87
N PHE A 231 -11.88 11.63 -8.02
CA PHE A 231 -11.41 10.92 -9.21
C PHE A 231 -10.87 9.57 -8.78
N TRP A 232 -11.46 8.47 -9.27
CA TRP A 232 -11.06 7.11 -8.90
C TRP A 232 -10.14 6.49 -9.94
N ILE A 233 -8.96 6.02 -9.50
CA ILE A 233 -8.06 5.20 -10.31
C ILE A 233 -8.15 3.75 -9.84
N GLY A 234 -8.98 2.96 -10.51
CA GLY A 234 -9.08 1.54 -10.24
C GLY A 234 -10.21 0.84 -10.98
N LEU A 235 -10.45 -0.41 -10.59
CA LEU A 235 -11.57 -1.20 -11.09
C LEU A 235 -12.86 -0.89 -10.30
N ASP A 236 -14.00 -1.29 -10.87
CA ASP A 236 -15.32 -1.23 -10.21
C ASP A 236 -15.47 -2.39 -9.21
N ASP A 237 -14.66 -2.38 -8.16
CA ASP A 237 -14.60 -3.44 -7.15
C ASP A 237 -15.17 -2.99 -5.80
N SER A 238 -14.95 -3.80 -4.76
CA SER A 238 -15.38 -3.47 -3.40
C SER A 238 -14.71 -2.22 -2.83
N ALA A 239 -13.48 -1.90 -3.23
CA ALA A 239 -12.80 -0.68 -2.80
C ALA A 239 -13.49 0.54 -3.41
N PHE A 240 -13.81 0.49 -4.71
CA PHE A 240 -14.59 1.55 -5.35
C PHE A 240 -15.99 1.69 -4.75
N ALA A 241 -16.71 0.58 -4.55
CA ALA A 241 -18.03 0.61 -3.93
C ALA A 241 -17.99 1.26 -2.53
N ASN A 242 -16.95 1.00 -1.74
CA ASN A 242 -16.78 1.62 -0.43
C ASN A 242 -16.57 3.15 -0.54
N VAL A 243 -15.79 3.61 -1.52
CA VAL A 243 -15.62 5.05 -1.83
C VAL A 243 -16.96 5.70 -2.17
N VAL A 244 -17.72 5.10 -3.08
CA VAL A 244 -19.04 5.60 -3.52
C VAL A 244 -20.04 5.68 -2.35
N LEU A 245 -20.07 4.67 -1.48
CA LEU A 245 -20.96 4.64 -0.33
C LEU A 245 -20.56 5.65 0.76
N THR A 246 -19.27 5.86 0.97
CA THR A 246 -18.74 6.77 1.99
C THR A 246 -18.87 8.23 1.59
N PHE A 247 -18.63 8.54 0.31
CA PHE A 247 -18.68 9.90 -0.23
C PHE A 247 -19.83 10.04 -1.24
N ASN A 248 -21.02 9.63 -0.81
CA ASN A 248 -22.22 9.60 -1.66
C ASN A 248 -22.74 11.00 -2.05
N THR A 249 -22.23 12.06 -1.42
CA THR A 249 -22.50 13.47 -1.74
C THR A 249 -21.52 14.06 -2.74
N CYS A 250 -20.38 13.42 -2.95
CA CYS A 250 -19.34 13.87 -3.88
C CYS A 250 -19.67 13.40 -5.30
N GLU A 251 -19.36 14.24 -6.29
CA GLU A 251 -19.34 13.81 -7.69
C GLU A 251 -18.06 12.99 -7.93
N ILE A 252 -18.24 11.81 -8.53
CA ILE A 252 -17.15 10.84 -8.78
C ILE A 252 -16.97 10.72 -10.29
N GLY A 253 -15.74 10.96 -10.76
CA GLY A 253 -15.30 10.79 -12.15
C GLY A 253 -14.24 9.72 -12.33
#